data_AF-A0A957Z4J6-F1
#
_entry.id   AF-A0A957Z4J6-F1
#
_cell.length_a   1.000
_cell.length_b   1.000
_cell.length_c   1.000
_cell.angle_alpha   90.00
_cell.angle_beta   90.00
_cell.angle_gamma   90.00
#
_symmetry.space_group_name_H-M   'P 1'
#
loop_
_entity.id
_entity.type
_entity.pdbx_description
1 polymer ?
#
loop_
_entity_poly.entity_id
_entity_poly.type
_entity_poly.pdbx_seq_one_letter_code
_entity_poly.pdbx_strand_id
1 'polypeptide(L)'
;TRPGRGVALLAAMALMLGTLASVNLWELPTYLGLGVVAFAMSQYRHRGRISWGLTIAFGLFYLLAAYGAFWPFFHAYENVGASGVGFVRAGDEPGRWLLIWGIFLFILASWLLYTAQHPLARDPQDGSRPTGLQRAVGLAFRYFDRLPRLIDLHSKLVSRSSIGYRIGLWLVPAGLVAGLLLIFVDRTVLAVCLPWLALGTVMLWRRGHVADPGTQFVALLTTTGFAILAGTQVVYLKDFLQGGDWYRMNTLFKFFSQVWVIWAMAAGIALPELWRGWVRQPADGTPRSWWNWRSAWAGGLLVLLAAGLAYPLFGTPARLEQRLMGWQPAFGTLNGLDYMRDGSYSWPDDSNMIE
;
A
#
# COMPACT_ATOMS: atom_id res chain seq x y z
N THR A 1 15.71 7.41 -23.90
CA THR A 1 16.54 6.51 -23.08
C THR A 1 17.36 5.62 -24.00
N ARG A 2 18.66 5.40 -23.73
CA ARG A 2 19.47 4.48 -24.54
C ARG A 2 18.85 3.06 -24.42
N PRO A 3 18.56 2.36 -25.53
CA PRO A 3 17.82 1.09 -25.51
C PRO A 3 18.44 0.04 -24.57
N GLY A 4 19.78 -0.01 -24.46
CA GLY A 4 20.47 -0.91 -23.54
C GLY A 4 20.15 -0.70 -22.06
N ARG A 5 19.84 0.53 -21.62
CA ARG A 5 19.44 0.77 -20.22
C ARG A 5 18.07 0.15 -19.90
N GLY A 6 17.13 0.18 -20.85
CA GLY A 6 15.80 -0.40 -20.66
C GLY A 6 15.87 -1.92 -20.53
N VAL A 7 16.69 -2.57 -21.38
CA VAL A 7 16.92 -4.02 -21.32
C VAL A 7 17.58 -4.42 -20.01
N ALA A 8 18.62 -3.70 -19.56
CA ALA A 8 19.28 -3.98 -18.30
C ALA A 8 18.34 -3.84 -17.09
N LEU A 9 17.49 -2.81 -17.07
CA LEU A 9 16.48 -2.64 -16.02
C LEU A 9 15.46 -3.79 -16.02
N LEU A 10 14.98 -4.19 -17.20
CA LEU A 10 14.04 -5.30 -17.32
C LEU A 10 14.65 -6.63 -16.87
N ALA A 11 15.91 -6.89 -17.23
CA ALA A 11 16.65 -8.07 -16.77
C ALA A 11 16.83 -8.06 -15.25
N ALA A 12 17.20 -6.92 -14.66
CA ALA A 12 17.33 -6.78 -13.22
C ALA A 12 15.98 -6.96 -12.50
N MET A 13 14.90 -6.36 -13.03
CA MET A 13 13.55 -6.56 -12.50
C MET A 13 13.15 -8.04 -12.57
N ALA A 14 13.36 -8.71 -13.70
CA ALA A 14 13.05 -10.12 -13.89
C ALA A 14 13.80 -11.01 -12.91
N LEU A 15 15.10 -10.75 -12.70
CA LEU A 15 15.90 -11.45 -11.71
C LEU A 15 15.33 -11.25 -10.30
N MET A 16 15.02 -10.01 -9.91
CA MET A 16 14.43 -9.71 -8.59
C MET A 16 13.06 -10.38 -8.41
N LEU A 17 12.21 -10.37 -9.44
CA LEU A 17 10.91 -11.03 -9.42
C LEU A 17 11.05 -12.54 -9.22
N GLY A 18 11.99 -13.17 -9.93
CA GLY A 18 12.29 -14.59 -9.77
C GLY A 18 12.83 -14.94 -8.38
N THR A 19 13.71 -14.10 -7.81
CA THR A 19 14.19 -14.26 -6.43
C THR A 19 13.04 -14.20 -5.44
N LEU A 20 12.18 -13.18 -5.53
CA LEU A 20 11.04 -13.00 -4.63
C LEU A 20 10.06 -14.17 -4.75
N ALA A 21 9.75 -14.61 -5.97
CA ALA A 21 8.88 -15.75 -6.22
C ALA A 21 9.45 -17.07 -5.69
N SER A 22 10.78 -17.22 -5.66
CA SER A 22 11.45 -18.40 -5.13
C SER A 22 11.46 -18.44 -3.59
N VAL A 23 11.47 -17.28 -2.94
CA VAL A 23 11.34 -17.17 -1.48
C VAL A 23 9.88 -17.36 -1.05
N ASN A 24 8.94 -16.72 -1.75
CA ASN A 24 7.51 -16.88 -1.54
C ASN A 24 6.78 -16.68 -2.87
N LEU A 25 6.14 -17.75 -3.35
CA LEU A 25 5.49 -17.76 -4.67
C LEU A 25 4.40 -16.68 -4.79
N TRP A 26 3.78 -16.26 -3.69
CA TRP A 26 2.73 -15.23 -3.68
C TRP A 26 3.26 -13.80 -3.76
N GLU A 27 4.57 -13.60 -3.79
CA GLU A 27 5.20 -12.33 -4.19
C GLU A 27 5.07 -12.13 -5.71
N LEU A 28 5.07 -13.21 -6.50
CA LEU A 28 5.02 -13.15 -7.96
C LEU A 28 3.87 -12.27 -8.50
N PRO A 29 2.58 -12.50 -8.16
CA PRO A 29 1.49 -11.70 -8.68
C PRO A 29 1.58 -10.23 -8.27
N THR A 30 1.99 -9.94 -7.03
CA THR A 30 2.11 -8.58 -6.51
C THR A 30 3.18 -7.77 -7.24
N TYR A 31 4.39 -8.32 -7.34
CA TYR A 31 5.54 -7.59 -7.91
C TYR A 31 5.55 -7.62 -9.44
N LEU A 32 4.92 -8.63 -10.07
CA LEU A 32 4.58 -8.60 -11.49
C LEU A 32 3.61 -7.46 -11.78
N GLY A 33 2.50 -7.40 -11.03
CA GLY A 33 1.48 -6.37 -11.18
C GLY A 33 2.05 -4.97 -10.98
N LEU A 34 2.85 -4.77 -9.92
CA LEU A 34 3.52 -3.50 -9.64
C LEU A 34 4.43 -3.07 -10.80
N GLY A 35 5.22 -3.98 -11.36
CA GLY A 35 6.07 -3.69 -12.53
C GLY A 35 5.26 -3.34 -13.79
N VAL A 36 4.19 -4.08 -14.06
CA VAL A 36 3.29 -3.83 -15.21
C VAL A 36 2.58 -2.48 -15.07
N VAL A 37 2.07 -2.16 -13.88
CA VAL A 37 1.41 -0.87 -13.61
C VAL A 37 2.43 0.28 -13.71
N ALA A 38 3.64 0.13 -13.16
CA ALA A 38 4.70 1.12 -13.30
C ALA A 38 5.05 1.39 -14.78
N PHE A 39 5.12 0.34 -15.60
CA PHE A 39 5.35 0.47 -17.04
C PHE A 39 4.19 1.18 -17.75
N ALA A 40 2.94 0.84 -17.42
CA ALA A 40 1.76 1.52 -17.96
C ALA A 40 1.71 3.00 -17.56
N MET A 41 2.04 3.33 -16.30
CA MET A 41 2.16 4.71 -15.80
C MET A 41 3.23 5.47 -16.56
N SER A 42 4.40 4.85 -16.80
CA SER A 42 5.48 5.45 -17.60
C SER A 42 5.02 5.80 -19.03
N GLN A 43 4.34 4.86 -19.70
CA GLN A 43 3.76 5.12 -21.03
C GLN A 43 2.75 6.28 -21.00
N TYR A 44 1.84 6.27 -20.02
CA TYR A 44 0.82 7.30 -19.90
C TYR A 44 1.41 8.68 -19.60
N ARG A 45 2.43 8.75 -18.73
CA ARG A 45 3.14 10.00 -18.42
C ARG A 45 3.78 10.60 -19.68
N HIS A 46 4.53 9.79 -20.44
CA HIS A 46 5.25 10.28 -21.62
C HIS A 46 4.36 10.52 -22.84
N ARG A 47 3.40 9.62 -23.12
CA ARG A 47 2.62 9.63 -24.37
C ARG A 47 1.16 10.03 -24.18
N GLY A 48 0.63 9.99 -22.96
CA GLY A 48 -0.78 10.29 -22.66
C GLY A 48 -1.76 9.19 -23.01
N ARG A 49 -1.24 8.06 -23.47
CA ARG A 49 -1.99 6.88 -23.86
C ARG A 49 -1.18 5.66 -23.45
N ILE A 50 -1.89 4.62 -23.06
CA ILE A 50 -1.31 3.31 -22.74
C ILE A 50 -1.44 2.46 -24.00
N SER A 51 -0.33 1.90 -24.48
CA SER A 51 -0.38 0.87 -25.50
C SER A 51 -0.57 -0.48 -24.81
N TRP A 52 -1.81 -0.95 -24.76
CA TRP A 52 -2.14 -2.21 -24.09
C TRP A 52 -1.37 -3.40 -24.66
N GLY A 53 -1.19 -3.47 -25.99
CA GLY A 53 -0.37 -4.51 -26.62
C GLY A 53 1.08 -4.49 -26.13
N LEU A 54 1.69 -3.30 -25.98
CA LEU A 54 3.04 -3.18 -25.45
C LEU A 54 3.10 -3.52 -23.95
N THR A 55 2.09 -3.12 -23.17
CA THR A 55 2.00 -3.43 -21.74
C THR A 55 1.87 -4.94 -21.51
N ILE A 56 1.05 -5.63 -22.30
CA ILE A 56 0.88 -7.09 -22.25
C ILE A 56 2.18 -7.78 -22.66
N ALA A 57 2.79 -7.37 -23.78
CA ALA A 57 4.07 -7.91 -24.22
C ALA A 57 5.18 -7.73 -23.17
N PHE A 58 5.25 -6.56 -22.54
CA PHE A 58 6.15 -6.30 -21.42
C PHE A 58 5.88 -7.23 -20.24
N GLY A 59 4.62 -7.37 -19.82
CA GLY A 59 4.27 -8.25 -18.69
C GLY A 59 4.58 -9.72 -18.96
N LEU A 60 4.30 -10.21 -20.17
CA LEU A 60 4.65 -11.57 -20.59
C LEU A 60 6.16 -11.77 -20.60
N PHE A 61 6.92 -10.86 -21.20
CA PHE A 61 8.38 -10.97 -21.22
C PHE A 61 8.97 -10.88 -19.81
N TYR A 62 8.48 -9.98 -18.97
CA TYR A 62 8.90 -9.84 -17.58
C TYR A 62 8.68 -11.14 -16.79
N LEU A 63 7.51 -11.76 -16.93
CA LEU A 63 7.18 -13.05 -16.33
C LEU A 63 8.06 -14.18 -16.87
N LEU A 64 8.18 -14.31 -18.20
CA LEU A 64 8.97 -15.36 -18.84
C LEU A 64 10.46 -15.23 -18.52
N ALA A 65 11.00 -14.01 -18.44
CA ALA A 65 12.39 -13.77 -18.06
C ALA A 65 12.64 -14.14 -16.59
N ALA A 66 11.70 -13.83 -15.68
CA ALA A 66 11.80 -14.21 -14.27
C ALA A 66 11.74 -15.74 -14.11
N TYR A 67 10.81 -16.38 -14.82
CA TYR A 67 10.66 -17.83 -14.82
C TYR A 67 11.88 -18.54 -15.43
N GLY A 68 12.40 -18.04 -16.55
CA GLY A 68 13.60 -18.57 -17.19
C GLY A 68 14.85 -18.42 -16.33
N ALA A 69 15.02 -17.29 -15.65
CA ALA A 69 16.15 -17.06 -14.74
C ALA A 69 16.17 -18.00 -13.53
N PHE A 70 14.99 -18.47 -13.10
CA PHE A 70 14.81 -19.38 -11.96
C PHE A 70 14.21 -20.73 -12.37
N TRP A 71 14.44 -21.14 -13.63
CA TRP A 71 13.90 -22.38 -14.19
C TRP A 71 14.20 -23.62 -13.32
N PRO A 72 15.43 -23.83 -12.79
CA PRO A 72 15.71 -24.99 -11.95
C PRO A 72 14.83 -25.07 -10.71
N PHE A 73 14.53 -23.92 -10.08
CA PHE A 73 13.63 -23.85 -8.94
C PHE A 73 12.20 -24.20 -9.36
N PHE A 74 11.67 -23.54 -10.39
CA PHE A 74 10.28 -23.73 -10.80
C PHE A 74 10.00 -25.13 -11.37
N HIS A 75 10.99 -25.76 -12.00
CA HIS A 75 10.86 -27.13 -12.50
C HIS A 75 10.79 -28.14 -11.35
N ALA A 76 11.48 -27.90 -10.23
CA ALA A 76 11.48 -28.77 -9.06
C ALA A 76 10.46 -28.35 -7.98
N TYR A 77 9.67 -27.30 -8.25
CA TYR A 77 8.77 -26.72 -7.25
C TYR A 77 7.54 -27.60 -7.03
N GLU A 78 7.33 -28.03 -5.79
CA GLU A 78 6.12 -28.72 -5.36
C GLU A 78 5.30 -27.82 -4.44
N ASN A 79 4.01 -27.67 -4.78
CA ASN A 79 3.10 -26.88 -3.97
C ASN A 79 2.61 -27.70 -2.76
N VAL A 80 3.22 -27.45 -1.60
CA VAL A 80 2.79 -28.06 -0.35
C VAL A 80 1.63 -27.27 0.23
N GLY A 81 0.42 -27.82 0.11
CA GLY A 81 -0.73 -27.42 0.91
C GLY A 81 -1.54 -26.22 0.42
N ALA A 82 -1.24 -25.56 -0.71
CA ALA A 82 -2.14 -24.53 -1.26
C ALA A 82 -3.12 -25.12 -2.30
N SER A 83 -4.42 -25.11 -1.95
CA SER A 83 -5.53 -25.75 -2.69
C SER A 83 -6.36 -24.78 -3.54
N GLY A 84 -5.77 -23.63 -3.91
CA GLY A 84 -6.44 -22.58 -4.68
C GLY A 84 -6.96 -21.40 -3.83
N VAL A 85 -8.01 -20.74 -4.29
CA VAL A 85 -8.55 -19.51 -3.71
C VAL A 85 -9.99 -19.73 -3.21
N GLY A 86 -10.35 -19.10 -2.09
CA GLY A 86 -11.69 -19.09 -1.53
C GLY A 86 -12.17 -17.67 -1.19
N PHE A 87 -13.45 -17.53 -0.86
CA PHE A 87 -14.03 -16.25 -0.44
C PHE A 87 -14.01 -16.09 1.07
N VAL A 88 -13.68 -14.88 1.52
CA VAL A 88 -13.62 -14.53 2.94
C VAL A 88 -15.01 -14.53 3.56
N ARG A 89 -15.18 -15.26 4.66
CA ARG A 89 -16.49 -15.47 5.31
C ARG A 89 -16.89 -14.31 6.22
N ALA A 90 -15.92 -13.75 6.96
CA ALA A 90 -16.13 -12.70 7.94
C ALA A 90 -15.13 -11.56 7.77
N GLY A 91 -15.56 -10.32 8.04
CA GLY A 91 -14.68 -9.15 8.05
C GLY A 91 -13.69 -9.17 9.21
N ASP A 92 -12.57 -8.47 9.03
CA ASP A 92 -11.58 -8.30 10.10
C ASP A 92 -12.08 -7.34 11.18
N GLU A 93 -11.68 -7.59 12.43
CA GLU A 93 -11.92 -6.70 13.55
C GLU A 93 -11.16 -5.36 13.35
N PRO A 94 -11.85 -4.21 13.24
CA PRO A 94 -11.21 -2.94 12.89
C PRO A 94 -10.14 -2.49 13.87
N GLY A 95 -10.32 -2.75 15.17
CA GLY A 95 -9.36 -2.37 16.21
C GLY A 95 -8.00 -3.06 16.02
N ARG A 96 -8.00 -4.38 15.82
CA ARG A 96 -6.78 -5.16 15.54
C ARG A 96 -6.16 -4.79 14.21
N TRP A 97 -6.98 -4.51 13.21
CA TRP A 97 -6.48 -4.05 11.92
C TRP A 97 -5.80 -2.67 12.03
N LEU A 98 -6.40 -1.72 12.76
CA LEU A 98 -5.81 -0.40 13.03
C LEU A 98 -4.56 -0.48 13.91
N LEU A 99 -4.47 -1.48 14.80
CA LEU A 99 -3.25 -1.72 15.58
C LEU A 99 -2.05 -2.01 14.66
N ILE A 100 -2.26 -2.76 13.56
CA ILE A 100 -1.21 -3.11 12.60
C ILE A 100 -0.96 -1.96 11.62
N TRP A 101 -2.02 -1.36 11.09
CA TRP A 101 -1.93 -0.46 9.93
C TRP A 101 -2.08 1.02 10.26
N GLY A 102 -2.46 1.36 11.49
CA GLY A 102 -2.91 2.71 11.86
C GLY A 102 -1.90 3.81 11.55
N ILE A 103 -0.61 3.58 11.83
CA ILE A 103 0.44 4.56 11.53
C ILE A 103 0.63 4.77 10.02
N PHE A 104 0.68 3.69 9.23
CA PHE A 104 0.81 3.80 7.78
C PHE A 104 -0.43 4.42 7.16
N LEU A 105 -1.62 4.00 7.59
CA LEU A 105 -2.88 4.57 7.14
C LEU A 105 -2.92 6.07 7.44
N PHE A 106 -2.55 6.48 8.65
CA PHE A 106 -2.51 7.89 9.03
C PHE A 106 -1.59 8.71 8.11
N ILE A 107 -0.37 8.25 7.87
CA ILE A 107 0.61 8.95 7.01
C ILE A 107 0.14 8.96 5.55
N LEU A 108 -0.19 7.79 4.99
CA LEU A 108 -0.44 7.63 3.55
C LEU A 108 -1.81 8.18 3.14
N ALA A 109 -2.84 8.05 3.98
CA ALA A 109 -4.13 8.70 3.72
C ALA A 109 -4.00 10.23 3.80
N SER A 110 -3.27 10.75 4.80
CA SER A 110 -2.97 12.19 4.89
C SER A 110 -2.20 12.66 3.66
N TRP A 111 -1.22 11.88 3.20
CA TRP A 111 -0.44 12.18 2.01
C TRP A 111 -1.29 12.15 0.73
N LEU A 112 -2.21 11.19 0.58
CA LEU A 112 -3.13 11.14 -0.56
C LEU A 112 -4.03 12.38 -0.60
N LEU A 113 -4.61 12.77 0.54
CA LEU A 113 -5.44 13.98 0.65
C LEU A 113 -4.65 15.24 0.35
N TYR A 114 -3.47 15.38 0.98
CA TYR A 114 -2.53 16.47 0.74
C TYR A 114 -2.27 16.56 -0.76
N THR A 115 -1.75 15.50 -1.37
CA THR A 115 -1.38 15.43 -2.78
C THR A 115 -2.58 15.62 -3.73
N ALA A 116 -3.81 15.29 -3.32
CA ALA A 116 -5.02 15.57 -4.08
C ALA A 116 -5.41 17.06 -4.04
N GLN A 117 -5.20 17.74 -2.93
CA GLN A 117 -5.54 19.16 -2.73
C GLN A 117 -4.48 20.13 -3.27
N HIS A 118 -3.27 19.65 -3.60
CA HIS A 118 -2.17 20.49 -4.06
C HIS A 118 -2.53 21.28 -5.31
N PRO A 119 -2.34 22.62 -5.32
CA PRO A 119 -2.64 23.45 -6.48
C PRO A 119 -1.93 22.95 -7.73
N LEU A 120 -2.72 22.65 -8.74
CA LEU A 120 -2.23 22.13 -10.00
C LEU A 120 -1.82 23.31 -10.88
N ALA A 121 -0.59 23.77 -10.69
CA ALA A 121 -0.01 24.79 -11.54
C ALA A 121 0.41 24.19 -12.90
N ARG A 122 0.49 25.05 -13.92
CA ARG A 122 1.21 24.72 -15.14
C ARG A 122 2.66 24.47 -14.76
N ASP A 123 3.22 23.39 -15.28
CA ASP A 123 4.61 23.06 -15.04
C ASP A 123 5.52 24.18 -15.57
N PRO A 124 6.34 24.84 -14.73
CA PRO A 124 7.20 25.92 -15.19
C PRO A 124 8.28 25.45 -16.18
N GLN A 125 8.70 24.18 -16.11
CA GLN A 125 9.81 23.66 -16.91
C GLN A 125 9.35 23.13 -18.28
N ASP A 126 8.25 22.36 -18.32
CA ASP A 126 7.77 21.69 -19.54
C ASP A 126 6.45 22.29 -20.07
N GLY A 127 5.88 23.27 -19.36
CA GLY A 127 4.61 23.90 -19.73
C GLY A 127 3.40 22.93 -19.71
N SER A 128 3.60 21.69 -19.28
CA SER A 128 2.60 20.63 -19.26
C SER A 128 1.44 20.99 -18.33
N ARG A 129 0.22 20.61 -18.74
CA ARG A 129 -0.99 20.89 -17.98
C ARG A 129 -1.43 19.64 -17.21
N PRO A 130 -1.93 19.80 -15.96
CA PRO A 130 -2.53 18.71 -15.21
C PRO A 130 -3.68 18.08 -16.00
N THR A 131 -3.90 16.79 -15.82
CA THR A 131 -4.99 16.09 -16.54
C THR A 131 -6.35 16.65 -16.14
N GLY A 132 -7.35 16.50 -17.00
CA GLY A 132 -8.73 16.88 -16.67
C GLY A 132 -9.21 16.20 -15.39
N LEU A 133 -8.87 14.92 -15.23
CA LEU A 133 -9.24 14.12 -14.05
C LEU A 133 -8.57 14.64 -12.78
N GLN A 134 -7.27 14.90 -12.83
CA GLN A 134 -6.53 15.47 -11.70
C GLN A 134 -7.11 16.83 -11.28
N ARG A 135 -7.46 17.69 -12.25
CA ARG A 135 -8.12 18.97 -11.99
C ARG A 135 -9.49 18.81 -11.36
N ALA A 136 -10.33 17.93 -11.89
CA ALA A 136 -11.67 17.71 -11.36
C ALA A 136 -11.61 17.21 -9.91
N VAL A 137 -10.78 16.21 -9.63
CA VAL A 137 -10.58 15.67 -8.28
C VAL A 137 -9.98 16.72 -7.35
N GLY A 138 -8.91 17.41 -7.75
CA GLY A 138 -8.26 18.41 -6.90
C GLY A 138 -9.17 19.59 -6.58
N LEU A 139 -9.98 20.05 -7.53
CA LEU A 139 -10.98 21.09 -7.28
C LEU A 139 -12.11 20.58 -6.37
N ALA A 140 -12.56 19.34 -6.53
CA ALA A 140 -13.57 18.74 -5.66
C ALA A 140 -13.11 18.64 -4.20
N PHE A 141 -11.85 18.25 -3.96
CA PHE A 141 -11.29 18.19 -2.61
C PHE A 141 -10.97 19.56 -2.01
N ARG A 142 -10.62 20.56 -2.84
CA ARG A 142 -10.29 21.92 -2.37
C ARG A 142 -11.53 22.79 -2.13
N TYR A 143 -12.57 22.62 -2.95
CA TYR A 143 -13.81 23.38 -2.91
C TYR A 143 -15.01 22.46 -2.65
N PHE A 144 -14.85 21.54 -1.70
CA PHE A 144 -15.88 20.55 -1.35
C PHE A 144 -17.16 21.24 -0.87
N ASP A 145 -17.05 22.42 -0.25
CA ASP A 145 -18.13 23.30 0.18
C ASP A 145 -18.97 23.86 -0.98
N ARG A 146 -18.41 23.87 -2.20
CA ARG A 146 -19.04 24.41 -3.41
C ARG A 146 -19.25 23.36 -4.49
N LEU A 147 -19.35 22.08 -4.10
CA LEU A 147 -19.56 20.96 -5.03
C LEU A 147 -20.72 21.17 -6.02
N PRO A 148 -21.92 21.65 -5.62
CA PRO A 148 -23.00 21.87 -6.58
C PRO A 148 -22.61 22.83 -7.71
N ARG A 149 -21.92 23.93 -7.37
CA ARG A 149 -21.41 24.90 -8.36
C ARG A 149 -20.31 24.29 -9.21
N LEU A 150 -19.43 23.48 -8.62
CA LEU A 150 -18.38 22.79 -9.36
C LEU A 150 -18.96 21.83 -10.40
N ILE A 151 -20.01 21.06 -10.03
CA ILE A 151 -20.68 20.11 -10.92
C ILE A 151 -21.39 20.86 -12.07
N ASP A 152 -22.06 21.97 -11.79
CA ASP A 152 -22.68 22.83 -12.82
C ASP A 152 -21.65 23.42 -13.79
N LEU A 153 -20.54 23.95 -13.27
CA LEU A 153 -19.45 24.44 -14.13
C LEU A 153 -18.82 23.29 -14.92
N HIS A 154 -18.68 22.11 -14.32
CA HIS A 154 -18.13 20.94 -14.98
C HIS A 154 -19.00 20.50 -16.16
N SER A 155 -20.32 20.42 -15.98
CA SER A 155 -21.24 20.01 -17.05
C SER A 155 -21.27 20.99 -18.22
N LYS A 156 -21.07 22.30 -17.95
CA LYS A 156 -20.99 23.36 -18.97
C LYS A 156 -19.64 23.39 -19.70
N LEU A 157 -18.53 23.18 -18.99
CA LEU A 157 -17.17 23.36 -19.52
C LEU A 157 -16.59 22.09 -20.14
N VAL A 158 -17.07 20.89 -19.76
CA VAL A 158 -16.51 19.61 -20.22
C VAL A 158 -17.47 18.94 -21.19
N SER A 159 -17.36 19.31 -22.47
CA SER A 159 -18.23 18.83 -23.55
C SER A 159 -17.74 17.56 -24.25
N ARG A 160 -16.43 17.25 -24.19
CA ARG A 160 -15.84 16.04 -24.79
C ARG A 160 -15.13 15.19 -23.73
N SER A 161 -15.86 14.31 -23.08
CA SER A 161 -15.32 13.39 -22.08
C SER A 161 -15.01 12.01 -22.68
N SER A 162 -13.79 11.52 -22.48
CA SER A 162 -13.46 10.14 -22.83
C SER A 162 -14.10 9.16 -21.82
N ILE A 163 -14.23 7.89 -22.21
CA ILE A 163 -14.72 6.83 -21.29
C ILE A 163 -13.82 6.74 -20.05
N GLY A 164 -12.50 6.71 -20.24
CA GLY A 164 -11.55 6.66 -19.13
C GLY A 164 -11.65 7.86 -18.17
N TYR A 165 -11.94 9.06 -18.70
CA TYR A 165 -12.20 10.23 -17.86
C TYR A 165 -13.44 10.03 -16.98
N ARG A 166 -14.55 9.55 -17.56
CA ARG A 166 -15.81 9.31 -16.83
C ARG A 166 -15.64 8.22 -15.76
N ILE A 167 -14.97 7.12 -16.09
CA ILE A 167 -14.64 6.07 -15.12
C ILE A 167 -13.83 6.65 -13.96
N GLY A 168 -12.77 7.41 -14.26
CA GLY A 168 -11.94 8.02 -13.23
C GLY A 168 -12.70 9.01 -12.34
N LEU A 169 -13.61 9.80 -12.91
CA LEU A 169 -14.43 10.76 -12.17
C LEU A 169 -15.38 10.07 -11.17
N TRP A 170 -15.99 8.96 -11.60
CA TRP A 170 -16.91 8.20 -10.76
C TRP A 170 -16.22 7.24 -9.80
N LEU A 171 -14.94 6.94 -9.98
CA LEU A 171 -14.23 5.95 -9.16
C LEU A 171 -14.22 6.32 -7.67
N VAL A 172 -13.93 7.58 -7.33
CA VAL A 172 -13.88 8.04 -5.93
C VAL A 172 -15.28 8.07 -5.29
N PRO A 173 -16.32 8.69 -5.89
CA PRO A 173 -17.68 8.59 -5.37
C PRO A 173 -18.20 7.16 -5.25
N ALA A 174 -17.94 6.31 -6.24
CA ALA A 174 -18.35 4.90 -6.21
C ALA A 174 -17.64 4.14 -5.09
N GLY A 175 -16.34 4.37 -4.88
CA GLY A 175 -15.59 3.80 -3.78
C GLY A 175 -16.11 4.23 -2.40
N LEU A 176 -16.50 5.51 -2.26
CA LEU A 176 -17.15 6.04 -1.06
C LEU A 176 -18.51 5.38 -0.80
N VAL A 177 -19.39 5.34 -1.81
CA VAL A 177 -20.71 4.72 -1.68
C VAL A 177 -20.59 3.23 -1.38
N ALA A 178 -19.74 2.51 -2.12
CA ALA A 178 -19.48 1.09 -1.87
C ALA A 178 -18.93 0.86 -0.45
N GLY A 179 -18.03 1.72 0.02
CA GLY A 179 -17.53 1.67 1.39
C GLY A 179 -18.65 1.85 2.41
N LEU A 180 -19.50 2.87 2.26
CA LEU A 180 -20.63 3.10 3.15
C LEU A 180 -21.59 1.91 3.19
N LEU A 181 -21.88 1.30 2.03
CA LEU A 181 -22.74 0.11 1.95
C LEU A 181 -22.12 -1.11 2.65
N LEU A 182 -20.81 -1.29 2.55
CA LEU A 182 -20.09 -2.41 3.17
C LEU A 182 -20.03 -2.34 4.70
N ILE A 183 -20.18 -1.14 5.29
CA ILE A 183 -20.30 -0.99 6.74
C ILE A 183 -21.55 -1.73 7.25
N PHE A 184 -22.65 -1.73 6.50
CA PHE A 184 -23.89 -2.41 6.88
C PHE A 184 -23.83 -3.94 6.77
N VAL A 185 -22.75 -4.51 6.24
CA VAL A 185 -22.55 -5.97 6.05
C VAL A 185 -21.31 -6.45 6.83
N ASP A 186 -20.91 -5.72 7.87
CA ASP A 186 -19.74 -6.02 8.71
C ASP A 186 -18.43 -6.19 7.94
N ARG A 187 -18.30 -5.50 6.79
CA ARG A 187 -17.08 -5.46 5.97
C ARG A 187 -16.31 -4.16 6.15
N THR A 188 -16.18 -3.71 7.40
CA THR A 188 -15.62 -2.41 7.76
C THR A 188 -14.20 -2.17 7.25
N VAL A 189 -13.31 -3.17 7.32
CA VAL A 189 -11.94 -3.01 6.80
C VAL A 189 -11.93 -2.80 5.28
N LEU A 190 -12.75 -3.55 4.54
CA LEU A 190 -12.91 -3.33 3.10
C LEU A 190 -13.53 -1.96 2.82
N ALA A 191 -14.52 -1.55 3.63
CA ALA A 191 -15.15 -0.26 3.53
C ALA A 191 -14.16 0.92 3.68
N VAL A 192 -13.19 0.80 4.60
CA VAL A 192 -12.12 1.78 4.74
C VAL A 192 -11.17 1.74 3.54
N CYS A 193 -10.81 0.56 3.03
CA CYS A 193 -9.84 0.45 1.95
C CYS A 193 -10.35 1.01 0.60
N LEU A 194 -11.63 0.82 0.26
CA LEU A 194 -12.15 1.16 -1.08
C LEU A 194 -12.05 2.64 -1.46
N PRO A 195 -12.43 3.62 -0.61
CA PRO A 195 -12.28 5.04 -0.95
C PRO A 195 -10.81 5.44 -1.20
N TRP A 196 -9.89 4.93 -0.38
CA TRP A 196 -8.46 5.22 -0.52
C TRP A 196 -7.85 4.54 -1.75
N LEU A 197 -8.26 3.30 -2.03
CA LEU A 197 -7.89 2.59 -3.25
C LEU A 197 -8.37 3.35 -4.49
N ALA A 198 -9.61 3.82 -4.49
CA ALA A 198 -10.19 4.62 -5.57
C ALA A 198 -9.41 5.93 -5.79
N LEU A 199 -9.15 6.67 -4.71
CA LEU A 199 -8.39 7.92 -4.78
C LEU A 199 -6.95 7.69 -5.26
N GLY A 200 -6.26 6.69 -4.70
CA GLY A 200 -4.92 6.28 -5.11
C GLY A 200 -4.87 5.91 -6.59
N THR A 201 -5.83 5.12 -7.07
CA THR A 201 -5.94 4.73 -8.48
C THR A 201 -6.09 5.94 -9.40
N VAL A 202 -6.92 6.92 -9.02
CA VAL A 202 -7.03 8.17 -9.80
C VAL A 202 -5.70 8.95 -9.79
N MET A 203 -4.99 8.96 -8.66
CA MET A 203 -3.69 9.62 -8.53
C MET A 203 -2.55 8.94 -9.32
N LEU A 204 -2.67 7.68 -9.71
CA LEU A 204 -1.69 7.02 -10.59
C LEU A 204 -1.67 7.63 -12.00
N TRP A 205 -2.80 8.18 -12.47
CA TRP A 205 -2.95 8.66 -13.85
C TRP A 205 -2.77 10.18 -13.97
N ARG A 206 -1.78 10.72 -13.26
CA ARG A 206 -1.37 12.13 -13.35
C ARG A 206 -0.41 12.34 -14.52
N ARG A 207 -0.43 13.53 -15.14
CA ARG A 207 0.52 13.95 -16.20
C ARG A 207 1.22 15.25 -15.80
N GLY A 208 2.46 15.39 -16.25
CA GLY A 208 3.34 16.54 -16.01
C GLY A 208 4.46 16.26 -15.01
N HIS A 209 5.53 17.06 -15.01
CA HIS A 209 6.64 16.95 -14.06
C HIS A 209 6.22 17.33 -12.62
N VAL A 210 5.08 18.02 -12.44
CA VAL A 210 4.35 18.15 -11.14
C VAL A 210 4.07 16.80 -10.48
N ALA A 211 3.97 15.72 -11.26
CA ALA A 211 4.07 14.37 -10.73
C ALA A 211 5.55 14.01 -10.59
N ASP A 212 6.20 14.50 -9.54
CA ASP A 212 7.56 14.10 -9.17
C ASP A 212 7.65 12.55 -9.21
N PRO A 213 8.73 11.96 -9.77
CA PRO A 213 8.90 10.51 -9.76
C PRO A 213 8.72 9.87 -8.37
N GLY A 214 9.13 10.58 -7.30
CA GLY A 214 8.87 10.18 -5.92
C GLY A 214 7.38 10.16 -5.60
N THR A 215 6.64 11.21 -5.91
CA THR A 215 5.18 11.26 -5.74
C THR A 215 4.46 10.11 -6.47
N GLN A 216 4.84 9.80 -7.71
CA GLN A 216 4.24 8.69 -8.46
C GLN A 216 4.59 7.32 -7.86
N PHE A 217 5.82 7.18 -7.38
CA PHE A 217 6.27 5.98 -6.69
C PHE A 217 5.49 5.77 -5.39
N VAL A 218 5.34 6.80 -4.56
CA VAL A 218 4.51 6.75 -3.34
C VAL A 218 3.06 6.41 -3.67
N ALA A 219 2.48 7.03 -4.71
CA ALA A 219 1.11 6.71 -5.13
C ALA A 219 0.98 5.24 -5.57
N LEU A 220 1.94 4.71 -6.32
CA LEU A 220 1.96 3.31 -6.74
C LEU A 220 2.02 2.36 -5.53
N LEU A 221 2.96 2.56 -4.62
CA LEU A 221 3.12 1.71 -3.43
C LEU A 221 1.89 1.79 -2.50
N THR A 222 1.39 3.01 -2.27
CA THR A 222 0.20 3.24 -1.44
C THR A 222 -1.02 2.53 -2.03
N THR A 223 -1.29 2.75 -3.32
CA THR A 223 -2.43 2.13 -4.02
C THR A 223 -2.30 0.61 -4.07
N THR A 224 -1.09 0.09 -4.28
CA THR A 224 -0.83 -1.36 -4.28
C THR A 224 -1.13 -1.96 -2.91
N GLY A 225 -0.69 -1.34 -1.82
CA GLY A 225 -1.00 -1.85 -0.49
C GLY A 225 -2.49 -1.79 -0.16
N PHE A 226 -3.21 -0.73 -0.55
CA PHE A 226 -4.67 -0.71 -0.41
C PHE A 226 -5.35 -1.80 -1.25
N ALA A 227 -4.85 -2.07 -2.47
CA ALA A 227 -5.37 -3.13 -3.32
C ALA A 227 -5.17 -4.52 -2.70
N ILE A 228 -3.99 -4.77 -2.11
CA ILE A 228 -3.69 -6.01 -1.38
C ILE A 228 -4.59 -6.12 -0.15
N LEU A 229 -4.63 -5.10 0.71
CA LEU A 229 -5.46 -5.12 1.92
C LEU A 229 -6.93 -5.34 1.58
N ALA A 230 -7.48 -4.63 0.60
CA ALA A 230 -8.84 -4.86 0.10
C ALA A 230 -9.02 -6.28 -0.44
N GLY A 231 -8.07 -6.77 -1.25
CA GLY A 231 -8.09 -8.12 -1.82
C GLY A 231 -8.17 -9.21 -0.74
N THR A 232 -7.38 -9.08 0.33
CA THR A 232 -7.40 -10.03 1.47
C THR A 232 -8.71 -10.03 2.26
N GLN A 233 -9.59 -9.04 2.07
CA GLN A 233 -10.94 -9.02 2.65
C GLN A 233 -11.98 -9.71 1.76
N VAL A 234 -11.64 -9.97 0.49
CA VAL A 234 -12.54 -10.60 -0.49
C VAL A 234 -12.17 -12.05 -0.70
N VAL A 235 -10.88 -12.32 -0.90
CA VAL A 235 -10.35 -13.64 -1.20
C VAL A 235 -9.27 -14.06 -0.22
N TYR A 236 -9.14 -15.37 -0.03
CA TYR A 236 -8.08 -15.99 0.76
C TYR A 236 -7.51 -17.23 0.05
N LEU A 237 -6.28 -17.57 0.40
CA LEU A 237 -5.59 -18.77 -0.03
C LEU A 237 -6.10 -19.97 0.76
N LYS A 238 -6.67 -20.94 0.06
CA LYS A 238 -7.08 -22.21 0.67
C LYS A 238 -5.84 -23.02 0.98
N ASP A 239 -5.71 -23.44 2.23
CA ASP A 239 -4.68 -24.37 2.65
C ASP A 239 -5.20 -25.34 3.72
N PHE A 240 -4.30 -26.06 4.38
CA PHE A 240 -4.65 -27.00 5.45
C PHE A 240 -5.36 -26.34 6.64
N LEU A 241 -5.27 -25.02 6.82
CA LEU A 241 -5.97 -24.28 7.88
C LEU A 241 -7.40 -23.92 7.50
N GLN A 242 -7.83 -24.16 6.24
CA GLN A 242 -9.10 -23.65 5.72
C GLN A 242 -10.35 -24.05 6.52
N GLY A 243 -10.28 -25.16 7.27
CA GLY A 243 -11.37 -25.69 8.09
C GLY A 243 -11.47 -25.12 9.51
N GLY A 244 -10.45 -24.42 10.00
CA GLY A 244 -10.39 -23.93 11.39
C GLY A 244 -10.49 -22.41 11.52
N ASP A 245 -10.35 -21.92 12.75
CA ASP A 245 -10.41 -20.48 13.07
C ASP A 245 -9.31 -19.66 12.38
N TRP A 246 -8.21 -20.33 12.00
CA TRP A 246 -7.05 -19.74 11.35
C TRP A 246 -7.09 -19.81 9.82
N TYR A 247 -8.25 -20.05 9.20
CA TYR A 247 -8.40 -20.28 7.75
C TYR A 247 -7.82 -19.20 6.82
N ARG A 248 -7.55 -18.00 7.32
CA ARG A 248 -6.94 -16.89 6.57
C ARG A 248 -5.50 -16.61 6.93
N MET A 249 -4.93 -17.28 7.93
CA MET A 249 -3.64 -16.93 8.52
C MET A 249 -2.52 -16.86 7.48
N ASN A 250 -2.43 -17.83 6.58
CA ASN A 250 -1.41 -17.84 5.52
C ASN A 250 -1.61 -16.71 4.50
N THR A 251 -2.86 -16.35 4.20
CA THR A 251 -3.17 -15.20 3.35
C THR A 251 -2.68 -13.92 4.00
N LEU A 252 -3.06 -13.71 5.27
CA LEU A 252 -2.67 -12.52 6.01
C LEU A 252 -1.14 -12.46 6.13
N PHE A 253 -0.48 -13.54 6.54
CA PHE A 253 0.98 -13.58 6.66
C PHE A 253 1.71 -13.23 5.36
N LYS A 254 1.34 -13.89 4.24
CA LYS A 254 2.00 -13.69 2.94
C LYS A 254 1.77 -12.30 2.37
N PHE A 255 0.55 -11.77 2.47
CA PHE A 255 0.23 -10.49 1.82
C PHE A 255 0.45 -9.29 2.74
N PHE A 256 0.25 -9.43 4.06
CA PHE A 256 0.51 -8.32 4.98
C PHE A 256 2.00 -8.01 5.06
N SER A 257 2.87 -9.03 5.03
CA SER A 257 4.33 -8.79 4.97
C SER A 257 4.74 -7.93 3.76
N GLN A 258 4.14 -8.18 2.60
CA GLN A 258 4.34 -7.35 1.41
C GLN A 258 3.88 -5.91 1.63
N VAL A 259 2.67 -5.72 2.17
CA VAL A 259 2.12 -4.38 2.45
C VAL A 259 3.00 -3.62 3.43
N TRP A 260 3.51 -4.28 4.48
CA TRP A 260 4.43 -3.69 5.45
C TRP A 260 5.66 -3.07 4.75
N VAL A 261 6.31 -3.82 3.87
CA VAL A 261 7.51 -3.36 3.17
C VAL A 261 7.19 -2.19 2.24
N ILE A 262 6.16 -2.31 1.40
CA ILE A 262 5.83 -1.25 0.43
C ILE A 262 5.29 0.01 1.10
N TRP A 263 4.48 -0.10 2.16
CA TRP A 263 3.97 1.05 2.89
C TRP A 263 5.03 1.70 3.78
N ALA A 264 6.00 0.95 4.30
CA ALA A 264 7.16 1.52 4.99
C ALA A 264 7.99 2.41 4.06
N MET A 265 8.30 1.92 2.85
CA MET A 265 8.99 2.73 1.84
C MET A 265 8.17 3.95 1.43
N ALA A 266 6.87 3.78 1.18
CA ALA A 266 5.98 4.87 0.83
C ALA A 266 5.92 5.94 1.93
N ALA A 267 5.75 5.53 3.19
CA ALA A 267 5.67 6.43 4.34
C ALA A 267 7.00 7.17 4.57
N GLY A 268 8.14 6.51 4.36
CA GLY A 268 9.46 7.12 4.47
C GLY A 268 9.70 8.28 3.49
N ILE A 269 9.02 8.27 2.33
CA ILE A 269 9.06 9.37 1.35
C ILE A 269 7.94 10.39 1.64
N ALA A 270 6.73 9.90 1.91
CA ALA A 270 5.54 10.73 2.12
C ALA A 270 5.64 11.65 3.35
N LEU A 271 6.22 11.15 4.44
CA LEU A 271 6.27 11.88 5.70
C LEU A 271 7.14 13.16 5.62
N PRO A 272 8.38 13.12 5.09
CA PRO A 272 9.16 14.34 4.86
C PRO A 272 8.46 15.36 3.96
N GLU A 273 7.75 14.90 2.93
CA GLU A 273 6.96 15.77 2.05
C GLU A 273 5.83 16.47 2.81
N LEU A 274 5.03 15.72 3.57
CA LEU A 274 3.98 16.27 4.44
C LEU A 274 4.55 17.26 5.46
N TRP A 275 5.69 16.93 6.06
CA TRP A 275 6.30 17.76 7.09
C TRP A 275 6.77 19.11 6.53
N ARG A 276 7.48 19.09 5.40
CA ARG A 276 7.98 20.32 4.75
C ARG A 276 6.84 21.13 4.15
N GLY A 277 5.94 20.44 3.46
CA GLY A 277 4.94 21.04 2.60
C GLY A 277 3.59 21.34 3.27
N TRP A 278 3.33 20.84 4.48
CA TRP A 278 2.12 21.17 5.24
C TRP A 278 2.42 21.68 6.64
N VAL A 279 3.23 20.96 7.41
CA VAL A 279 3.48 21.28 8.83
C VAL A 279 4.35 22.54 8.97
N ARG A 280 5.43 22.66 8.17
CA ARG A 280 6.40 23.77 8.23
C ARG A 280 6.08 24.98 7.35
N GLN A 281 4.95 25.00 6.63
CA GLN A 281 4.62 26.16 5.79
C GLN A 281 4.47 27.43 6.65
N PRO A 282 5.14 28.55 6.27
CA PRO A 282 5.01 29.84 6.96
C PRO A 282 3.55 30.26 7.08
N ALA A 283 3.21 30.88 8.21
CA ALA A 283 1.85 31.36 8.51
C ALA A 283 1.53 32.66 7.75
N ASP A 284 1.71 32.68 6.44
CA ASP A 284 1.39 33.86 5.62
C ASP A 284 -0.11 33.87 5.35
N GLY A 285 -0.87 34.47 6.28
CA GLY A 285 -2.32 34.72 6.14
C GLY A 285 -3.22 33.51 6.33
N THR A 286 -2.70 32.35 6.77
CA THR A 286 -3.55 31.19 7.09
C THR A 286 -4.35 31.42 8.37
N PRO A 287 -5.68 31.18 8.39
CA PRO A 287 -6.50 31.38 9.59
C PRO A 287 -5.95 30.57 10.78
N ARG A 288 -5.97 31.16 11.98
CA ARG A 288 -5.44 30.55 13.22
C ARG A 288 -5.99 29.14 13.50
N SER A 289 -7.20 28.83 13.02
CA SER A 289 -7.80 27.48 13.06
C SER A 289 -6.96 26.39 12.36
N TRP A 290 -6.29 26.71 11.25
CA TRP A 290 -5.47 25.76 10.50
C TRP A 290 -4.19 25.37 11.25
N TRP A 291 -3.63 26.29 12.05
CA TRP A 291 -2.48 26.01 12.91
C TRP A 291 -2.80 24.94 13.96
N ASN A 292 -4.02 24.99 14.52
CA ASN A 292 -4.47 24.01 15.50
C ASN A 292 -4.58 22.61 14.87
N TRP A 293 -5.03 22.51 13.61
CA TRP A 293 -5.13 21.22 12.91
C TRP A 293 -3.76 20.63 12.54
N ARG A 294 -2.81 21.47 12.11
CA ARG A 294 -1.42 21.04 11.84
C ARG A 294 -0.74 20.49 13.09
N SER A 295 -0.87 21.23 14.20
CA SER A 295 -0.32 20.81 15.50
C SER A 295 -1.01 19.56 16.04
N ALA A 296 -2.35 19.45 15.90
CA ALA A 296 -3.09 18.26 16.28
C ALA A 296 -2.67 17.03 15.46
N TRP A 297 -2.48 17.21 14.14
CA TRP A 297 -1.97 16.14 13.27
C TRP A 297 -0.57 15.70 13.68
N ALA A 298 0.35 16.65 13.92
CA ALA A 298 1.71 16.33 14.36
C ALA A 298 1.73 15.64 15.74
N GLY A 299 0.89 16.08 16.69
CA GLY A 299 0.70 15.41 17.97
C GLY A 299 0.16 13.99 17.81
N GLY A 300 -0.85 13.80 16.95
CA GLY A 300 -1.38 12.48 16.61
C GLY A 300 -0.34 11.55 16.03
N LEU A 301 0.51 12.05 15.11
CA LEU A 301 1.64 11.28 14.57
C LEU A 301 2.61 10.84 15.67
N LEU A 302 2.97 11.75 16.59
CA LEU A 302 3.88 11.45 17.69
C LEU A 302 3.31 10.38 18.63
N VAL A 303 2.01 10.45 18.93
CA VAL A 303 1.31 9.42 19.73
C VAL A 303 1.34 8.06 19.02
N LEU A 304 1.04 8.01 17.71
CA LEU A 304 1.09 6.77 16.94
C LEU A 304 2.50 6.19 16.84
N LEU A 305 3.52 7.04 16.69
CA LEU A 305 4.93 6.63 16.71
C LEU A 305 5.33 6.06 18.07
N ALA A 306 4.98 6.75 19.16
CA ALA A 306 5.25 6.26 20.52
C ALA A 306 4.57 4.91 20.78
N ALA A 307 3.31 4.74 20.34
CA ALA A 307 2.60 3.47 20.44
C ALA A 307 3.28 2.36 19.61
N GLY A 308 3.75 2.66 18.39
CA GLY A 308 4.47 1.70 17.56
C GLY A 308 5.82 1.25 18.14
N LEU A 309 6.47 2.10 18.93
CA LEU A 309 7.72 1.79 19.64
C LEU A 309 7.53 0.98 20.92
N ALA A 310 6.28 0.67 21.32
CA ALA A 310 6.01 -0.18 22.46
C ALA A 310 6.51 -1.62 22.24
N TYR A 311 6.38 -2.17 21.01
CA TYR A 311 6.76 -3.56 20.74
C TYR A 311 8.25 -3.85 20.95
N PRO A 312 9.21 -3.04 20.47
CA PRO A 312 10.63 -3.23 20.80
C PRO A 312 10.95 -3.21 22.30
N LEU A 313 10.18 -2.48 23.10
CA LEU A 313 10.41 -2.35 24.55
C LEU A 313 9.79 -3.49 25.34
N PHE A 314 8.56 -3.88 25.01
CA PHE A 314 7.76 -4.83 25.80
C PHE A 314 7.61 -6.21 25.16
N GLY A 315 7.86 -6.34 23.86
CA GLY A 315 7.64 -7.57 23.11
C GLY A 315 8.58 -8.69 23.54
N THR A 316 9.86 -8.40 23.76
CA THR A 316 10.84 -9.40 24.22
C THR A 316 10.52 -9.89 25.63
N PRO A 317 10.37 -9.03 26.67
CA PRO A 317 9.98 -9.48 28.00
C PRO A 317 8.71 -10.35 28.01
N ALA A 318 7.65 -9.89 27.32
CA ALA A 318 6.39 -10.63 27.26
C ALA A 318 6.54 -12.02 26.59
N ARG A 319 7.41 -12.14 25.59
CA ARG A 319 7.69 -13.44 24.92
C ARG A 319 8.51 -14.38 25.80
N LEU A 320 9.46 -13.84 26.56
CA LEU A 320 10.26 -14.62 27.50
C LEU A 320 9.38 -15.18 28.63
N GLU A 321 8.52 -14.34 29.21
CA GLU A 321 7.57 -14.79 30.25
C GLU A 321 6.62 -15.90 29.76
N GLN A 322 6.26 -15.89 28.47
CA GLN A 322 5.38 -16.91 27.89
C GLN A 322 6.09 -18.21 27.49
N ARG A 323 7.37 -18.16 27.14
CA ARG A 323 8.08 -19.28 26.49
C ARG A 323 9.34 -19.77 27.21
N LEU A 324 9.88 -19.00 28.13
CA LEU A 324 11.12 -19.31 28.85
C LEU A 324 10.89 -18.98 30.31
N MET A 325 9.97 -19.72 30.95
CA MET A 325 9.52 -19.43 32.30
C MET A 325 10.69 -19.55 33.29
N GLY A 326 10.96 -18.48 34.03
CA GLY A 326 12.05 -18.44 35.02
C GLY A 326 13.43 -18.11 34.45
N TRP A 327 13.59 -18.02 33.13
CA TRP A 327 14.84 -17.60 32.49
C TRP A 327 14.70 -16.21 31.86
N GLN A 328 15.65 -15.32 32.17
CA GLN A 328 15.80 -14.05 31.49
C GLN A 328 17.28 -13.78 31.18
N PRO A 329 17.60 -13.33 29.96
CA PRO A 329 18.96 -12.97 29.63
C PRO A 329 19.38 -11.70 30.39
N ALA A 330 20.69 -11.51 30.57
CA ALA A 330 21.22 -10.27 31.10
C ALA A 330 20.76 -9.06 30.25
N PHE A 331 20.33 -7.98 30.91
CA PHE A 331 19.86 -6.78 30.21
C PHE A 331 20.95 -6.23 29.28
N GLY A 332 20.58 -5.92 28.04
CA GLY A 332 21.48 -5.35 27.04
C GLY A 332 22.46 -6.34 26.40
N THR A 333 22.33 -7.65 26.65
CA THR A 333 23.12 -8.65 25.93
C THR A 333 22.78 -8.70 24.45
N LEU A 334 23.79 -8.92 23.61
CA LEU A 334 23.63 -9.25 22.19
C LEU A 334 23.75 -10.76 21.94
N ASN A 335 24.01 -11.56 22.98
CA ASN A 335 24.13 -13.00 22.86
C ASN A 335 22.76 -13.68 22.77
N GLY A 336 22.22 -13.75 21.56
CA GLY A 336 20.95 -14.44 21.30
C GLY A 336 20.97 -15.96 21.49
N LEU A 337 22.13 -16.57 21.78
CA LEU A 337 22.27 -18.01 22.02
C LEU A 337 22.28 -18.38 23.51
N ASP A 338 22.21 -17.39 24.40
CA ASP A 338 22.31 -17.63 25.85
C ASP A 338 21.15 -18.50 26.37
N TYR A 339 19.99 -18.45 25.69
CA TYR A 339 18.85 -19.31 26.02
C TYR A 339 19.14 -20.80 25.78
N MET A 340 20.10 -21.17 24.93
CA MET A 340 20.44 -22.59 24.67
C MET A 340 21.17 -23.26 25.84
N ARG A 341 21.61 -22.48 26.84
CA ARG A 341 22.32 -23.01 28.00
C ARG A 341 21.36 -23.40 29.12
N ASP A 342 20.41 -22.52 29.39
CA ASP A 342 19.59 -22.57 30.60
C ASP A 342 18.09 -22.37 30.32
N GLY A 343 17.69 -22.18 29.06
CA GLY A 343 16.32 -21.85 28.69
C GLY A 343 15.48 -23.10 28.47
N SER A 344 14.51 -23.35 29.35
CA SER A 344 13.54 -24.43 29.19
C SER A 344 12.20 -23.91 28.64
N TYR A 345 11.56 -24.70 27.78
CA TYR A 345 10.23 -24.43 27.25
C TYR A 345 9.34 -25.66 27.37
N SER A 346 8.10 -25.46 27.80
CA SER A 346 7.14 -26.56 27.95
C SER A 346 6.10 -26.56 26.83
N TRP A 347 5.88 -27.71 26.19
CA TRP A 347 4.84 -27.90 25.17
C TRP A 347 4.30 -29.34 25.15
N PRO A 348 2.97 -29.56 25.09
CA PRO A 348 1.90 -28.55 24.99
C PRO A 348 1.54 -27.88 26.32
N ASP A 349 2.04 -28.39 27.45
CA ASP A 349 1.77 -27.89 28.80
C ASP A 349 3.01 -28.00 29.70
N ASP A 350 2.92 -27.46 30.92
CA ASP A 350 4.02 -27.40 31.90
C ASP A 350 4.56 -28.78 32.32
N SER A 351 3.82 -29.86 32.04
CA SER A 351 4.26 -31.23 32.34
C SER A 351 5.20 -31.82 31.27
N ASN A 352 5.33 -31.16 30.13
CA ASN A 352 6.16 -31.57 29.00
C ASN A 352 7.29 -30.55 28.76
N MET A 353 8.24 -30.49 29.68
CA MET A 353 9.40 -29.58 29.62
C MET A 353 10.44 -30.07 28.60
N ILE A 354 10.88 -29.17 27.72
CA ILE A 354 11.96 -29.36 26.76
C ILE A 354 13.10 -28.42 27.19
N GLU A 355 14.25 -28.99 27.52
CA GLU A 355 15.49 -28.27 27.86
C GLU A 355 16.33 -27.97 26.63
#